data_AF-A0A7S0UTA7-F1
#
_entry.id   AF-A0A7S0UTA7-F1
#
_cell.length_a   1.000
_cell.length_b   1.000
_cell.length_c   1.000
_cell.angle_alpha   90.00
_cell.angle_beta   90.00
_cell.angle_gamma   90.00
#
_symmetry.space_group_name_H-M   'P 1'
#
loop_
_entity.id
_entity.type
_entity.pdbx_description
1 polymer ?
#
loop_
_entity_poly.entity_id
_entity_poly.type
_entity_poly.pdbx_seq_one_letter_code
_entity_poly.pdbx_strand_id
1 'polypeptide(L)'
;MPSLFFETGEEGKTFLLDDNLLGKGLVEAGVTMKIGETANITLDPMFAFGDEGHEAYGVPGGASIRIQATLLEIHRLENVTEDGLVVKKTLSSPEDQFRTPNDGSRVTISLTGRLADGQTVFDQHDALTFTVGEDQVAEGVELAVLKMRKSARALVTISDPKYAYGTRGFSGSKAPEIVVPGGYAGPLTYEVQLLDFENAKESWEMNDGEKVEVAKAKKEKGNRYFKNGNVPRAAKMWDAAAHLVADDKSFTAEQKSESREIRKSCYLNLAAADLRGKMYKGAVENCRQVLELDPENVKGLYRRAQALAGLKEFLEAEKDIKKALELDSKNTDVLALSKQIKMQVAEQNKKERGMYAKMFK
;
A
#
# COMPACT_ATOMS: atom_id res chain seq x y z
N MET A 1 58.21 9.98 14.71
CA MET A 1 57.25 9.95 13.59
C MET A 1 56.31 11.13 13.76
N PRO A 2 55.98 11.88 12.71
CA PRO A 2 54.99 12.95 12.81
C PRO A 2 53.64 12.33 13.19
N SER A 3 53.05 12.79 14.29
CA SER A 3 51.68 12.46 14.67
C SER A 3 50.76 13.39 13.90
N LEU A 4 49.93 12.84 13.01
CA LEU A 4 48.87 13.59 12.38
C LEU A 4 47.68 13.66 13.34
N PHE A 5 47.15 14.86 13.57
CA PHE A 5 45.96 15.07 14.41
C PHE A 5 44.81 15.49 13.51
N PHE A 6 43.71 14.75 13.58
CA PHE A 6 42.45 15.09 12.93
C PHE A 6 41.38 15.16 14.00
N GLU A 7 40.67 16.28 14.06
CA GLU A 7 39.62 16.54 15.04
C GLU A 7 38.34 16.89 14.29
N THR A 8 37.23 16.28 14.70
CA THR A 8 35.89 16.65 14.21
C THR A 8 35.30 17.72 15.13
N GLY A 9 34.44 18.60 14.59
CA GLY A 9 33.69 19.55 15.43
C GLY A 9 32.74 18.87 16.43
N GLU A 10 32.15 19.65 17.34
CA GLU A 10 31.27 19.15 18.42
C GLU A 10 30.04 18.37 17.91
N GLU A 11 29.59 18.63 16.69
CA GLU A 11 28.48 17.89 16.06
C GLU A 11 28.86 16.45 15.63
N GLY A 12 30.16 16.12 15.67
CA GLY A 12 30.69 14.82 15.27
C GLY A 12 30.61 14.57 13.76
N LYS A 13 30.83 13.31 13.36
CA LYS A 13 30.70 12.84 11.97
C LYS A 13 29.81 11.60 11.92
N THR A 14 28.75 11.64 11.13
CA THR A 14 27.87 10.49 10.89
C THR A 14 28.38 9.69 9.70
N PHE A 15 28.40 8.36 9.83
CA PHE A 15 28.75 7.42 8.77
C PHE A 15 27.99 6.11 8.98
N LEU A 16 27.82 5.32 7.92
CA LEU A 16 27.31 3.96 8.06
C LEU A 16 28.43 3.05 8.58
N LEU A 17 28.08 2.15 9.50
CA LEU A 17 29.05 1.24 10.11
C LEU A 17 29.67 0.28 9.09
N ASP A 18 29.02 -0.01 7.97
CA ASP A 18 29.53 -0.89 6.92
C ASP A 18 30.44 -0.19 5.89
N ASP A 19 30.45 1.15 5.83
CA ASP A 19 31.20 1.90 4.81
C ASP A 19 32.73 1.92 5.03
N ASN A 20 33.24 1.39 6.15
CA ASN A 20 34.67 1.34 6.51
C ASN A 20 35.43 2.67 6.34
N LEU A 21 34.71 3.79 6.34
CA LEU A 21 35.20 5.13 5.96
C LEU A 21 36.36 5.63 6.85
N LEU A 22 36.52 5.03 8.04
CA LEU A 22 37.53 5.36 9.04
C LEU A 22 38.34 4.11 9.46
N GLY A 23 38.32 3.06 8.63
CA GLY A 23 38.93 1.76 8.93
C GLY A 23 37.99 0.80 9.67
N LYS A 24 38.12 -0.49 9.38
CA LYS A 24 37.30 -1.58 9.94
C LYS A 24 37.32 -1.60 11.47
N GLY A 25 38.46 -1.32 12.08
CA GLY A 25 38.62 -1.39 13.53
C GLY A 25 37.89 -0.28 14.30
N LEU A 26 37.64 0.89 13.68
CA LEU A 26 36.84 1.93 14.33
C LEU A 26 35.37 1.53 14.41
N VAL A 27 34.86 0.86 13.37
CA VAL A 27 33.51 0.29 13.33
C VAL A 27 33.35 -0.76 14.43
N GLU A 28 34.29 -1.72 14.49
CA GLU A 28 34.28 -2.77 15.49
C GLU A 28 34.33 -2.21 16.91
N ALA A 29 35.17 -1.20 17.16
CA ALA A 29 35.21 -0.50 18.44
C ALA A 29 33.89 0.21 18.76
N GLY A 30 33.32 0.95 17.78
CA GLY A 30 32.07 1.69 17.96
C GLY A 30 30.88 0.83 18.36
N VAL A 31 30.79 -0.41 17.87
CA VAL A 31 29.73 -1.37 18.26
C VAL A 31 29.81 -1.78 19.73
N THR A 32 30.99 -1.67 20.34
CA THR A 32 31.20 -2.00 21.76
C THR A 32 31.01 -0.81 22.71
N MET A 33 30.99 0.41 22.18
CA MET A 33 30.90 1.63 22.97
C MET A 33 29.47 1.91 23.43
N LYS A 34 29.34 2.53 24.61
CA LYS A 34 28.07 3.13 25.05
C LYS A 34 27.93 4.54 24.49
N ILE A 35 26.69 5.00 24.30
CA ILE A 35 26.42 6.40 23.97
C ILE A 35 27.00 7.30 25.06
N GLY A 36 27.76 8.32 24.66
CA GLY A 36 28.50 9.25 25.51
C GLY A 36 29.88 8.76 25.96
N GLU A 37 30.25 7.52 25.68
CA GLU A 37 31.56 6.97 26.03
C GLU A 37 32.67 7.56 25.16
N THR A 38 33.77 7.97 25.78
CA THR A 38 35.01 8.34 25.08
C THR A 38 36.03 7.22 25.21
N ALA A 39 36.49 6.69 24.07
CA ALA A 39 37.48 5.62 23.99
C ALA A 39 38.75 6.10 23.28
N ASN A 40 39.91 5.65 23.77
CA ASN A 40 41.19 5.78 23.09
C ASN A 40 41.48 4.47 22.35
N ILE A 41 41.34 4.49 21.04
CA ILE A 41 41.40 3.32 20.17
C ILE A 41 42.73 3.35 19.42
N THR A 42 43.46 2.23 19.45
CA THR A 42 44.68 2.06 18.63
C THR A 42 44.39 0.98 17.59
N LEU A 43 44.53 1.34 16.32
CA LEU A 43 44.28 0.47 15.18
C LEU A 43 45.60 0.06 14.54
N ASP A 44 45.81 -1.26 14.42
CA ASP A 44 46.84 -1.84 13.55
C ASP A 44 46.54 -1.49 12.08
N PRO A 45 47.55 -1.32 11.20
CA PRO A 45 47.32 -1.00 9.79
C PRO A 45 46.27 -1.87 9.12
N MET A 46 46.19 -3.17 9.43
CA MET A 46 45.21 -4.09 8.82
C MET A 46 43.75 -3.77 9.18
N PHE A 47 43.52 -3.09 10.31
CA PHE A 47 42.21 -2.63 10.78
C PHE A 47 41.98 -1.13 10.53
N ALA A 48 42.99 -0.42 10.02
CA ALA A 48 42.93 0.97 9.62
C ALA A 48 42.81 1.09 8.08
N PHE A 49 43.85 1.58 7.40
CA PHE A 49 43.88 1.82 5.95
C PHE A 49 44.88 0.92 5.19
N GLY A 50 45.39 -0.13 5.84
CA GLY A 50 46.29 -1.11 5.24
C GLY A 50 47.59 -0.51 4.69
N ASP A 51 48.19 -1.20 3.74
CA ASP A 51 49.46 -0.79 3.09
C ASP A 51 49.28 0.39 2.12
N GLU A 52 48.05 0.68 1.69
CA GLU A 52 47.76 1.80 0.79
C GLU A 52 47.68 3.14 1.53
N GLY A 53 47.32 3.13 2.82
CA GLY A 53 47.13 4.36 3.59
C GLY A 53 45.86 5.10 3.15
N HIS A 54 45.75 6.38 3.51
CA HIS A 54 44.58 7.20 3.15
C HIS A 54 44.97 8.66 2.92
N GLU A 55 45.05 9.04 1.64
CA GLU A 55 45.52 10.35 1.20
C GLU A 55 44.72 11.52 1.80
N ALA A 56 43.39 11.45 1.79
CA ALA A 56 42.54 12.55 2.29
C ALA A 56 42.65 12.77 3.81
N TYR A 57 43.16 11.79 4.56
CA TYR A 57 43.45 11.93 5.98
C TYR A 57 44.96 11.99 6.25
N GLY A 58 45.81 12.08 5.21
CA GLY A 58 47.26 12.12 5.34
C GLY A 58 47.87 10.90 6.00
N VAL A 59 47.22 9.73 5.96
CA VAL A 59 47.70 8.52 6.61
C VAL A 59 48.63 7.76 5.66
N PRO A 60 49.91 7.55 6.00
CA PRO A 60 50.81 6.75 5.18
C PRO A 60 50.41 5.27 5.16
N GLY A 61 50.78 4.58 4.08
CA GLY A 61 50.68 3.12 3.99
C GLY A 61 51.38 2.42 5.14
N GLY A 62 50.73 1.41 5.73
CA GLY A 62 51.28 0.61 6.82
C GLY A 62 51.35 1.33 8.18
N ALA A 63 50.69 2.48 8.33
CA ALA A 63 50.70 3.25 9.59
C ALA A 63 49.63 2.75 10.59
N SER A 64 50.03 2.58 11.85
CA SER A 64 49.08 2.41 12.95
C SER A 64 48.44 3.74 13.31
N ILE A 65 47.15 3.74 13.64
CA ILE A 65 46.38 4.95 13.95
C ILE A 65 45.96 4.94 15.42
N ARG A 66 46.02 6.11 16.07
CA ARG A 66 45.42 6.33 17.39
C ARG A 66 44.29 7.32 17.25
N ILE A 67 43.11 6.96 17.74
CA ILE A 67 41.89 7.74 17.62
C ILE A 67 41.31 7.90 19.02
N GLN A 68 40.99 9.13 19.41
CA GLN A 68 40.11 9.38 20.54
C GLN A 68 38.72 9.65 19.97
N ALA A 69 37.75 8.79 20.28
CA ALA A 69 36.40 8.88 19.74
C ALA A 69 35.38 8.93 20.88
N THR A 70 34.37 9.78 20.75
CA THR A 70 33.19 9.78 21.60
C THR A 70 31.99 9.32 20.78
N LEU A 71 31.29 8.27 21.23
CA LEU A 71 30.08 7.82 20.54
C LEU A 71 28.91 8.74 20.90
N LEU A 72 28.52 9.62 19.99
CA LEU A 72 27.43 10.58 20.23
C LEU A 72 26.05 9.94 20.11
N GLU A 73 25.78 9.29 18.97
CA GLU A 73 24.51 8.62 18.69
C GLU A 73 24.78 7.36 17.85
N ILE A 74 23.96 6.32 18.06
CA ILE A 74 23.94 5.14 17.20
C ILE A 74 22.50 4.82 16.85
N HIS A 75 22.23 4.59 15.56
CA HIS A 75 20.90 4.33 15.07
C HIS A 75 20.85 3.03 14.29
N ARG A 76 19.75 2.30 14.48
CA ARG A 76 19.46 1.12 13.67
C ARG A 76 18.83 1.56 12.35
N LEU A 77 19.41 1.11 11.25
CA LEU A 77 18.84 1.21 9.91
C LEU A 77 18.17 -0.11 9.54
N GLU A 78 17.02 -0.01 8.89
CA GLU A 78 16.26 -1.16 8.42
C GLU A 78 15.69 -0.86 7.03
N ASN A 79 15.94 -1.76 6.08
CA ASN A 79 15.26 -1.74 4.79
C ASN A 79 13.79 -2.14 5.02
N VAL A 80 12.88 -1.21 4.73
CA VAL A 80 11.44 -1.43 4.85
C VAL A 80 10.94 -2.26 3.68
N THR A 81 11.48 -2.01 2.47
CA THR A 81 11.18 -2.74 1.24
C THR A 81 12.35 -3.64 0.84
N GLU A 82 12.07 -4.73 0.12
CA GLU A 82 13.09 -5.68 -0.35
C GLU A 82 14.11 -5.05 -1.30
N ASP A 83 13.68 -4.07 -2.09
CA ASP A 83 14.53 -3.32 -3.01
C ASP A 83 15.36 -2.21 -2.34
N GLY A 84 15.20 -2.01 -1.02
CA GLY A 84 15.93 -1.01 -0.25
C GLY A 84 15.57 0.44 -0.57
N LEU A 85 14.53 0.70 -1.37
CA LEU A 85 14.14 2.06 -1.76
C LEU A 85 13.37 2.81 -0.66
N VAL A 86 12.92 2.09 0.38
CA VAL A 86 12.42 2.68 1.62
C VAL A 86 13.29 2.21 2.77
N VAL A 87 13.93 3.15 3.45
CA VAL A 87 14.82 2.89 4.59
C VAL A 87 14.28 3.59 5.82
N LYS A 88 14.23 2.88 6.94
CA LYS A 88 13.84 3.41 8.25
C LYS A 88 15.06 3.49 9.16
N LYS A 89 15.39 4.69 9.63
CA LYS A 89 16.35 4.95 10.70
C LYS A 89 15.59 5.14 12.01
N THR A 90 15.76 4.22 12.96
CA THR A 90 15.16 4.36 14.29
C THR A 90 15.89 5.45 15.08
N LEU A 91 15.16 6.51 15.44
CA LEU A 91 15.68 7.62 16.24
C LEU A 91 15.51 7.32 17.74
N SER A 92 14.35 6.82 18.13
CA SER A 92 14.10 6.29 19.47
C SER A 92 13.01 5.22 19.43
N SER A 93 13.09 4.24 20.33
CA SER A 93 12.06 3.20 20.45
C SER A 93 12.00 2.70 21.88
N PRO A 94 10.80 2.62 22.50
CA PRO A 94 10.67 2.01 23.82
C PRO A 94 11.06 0.53 23.80
N GLU A 95 11.78 0.09 24.84
CA GLU A 95 12.21 -1.31 24.99
C GLU A 95 11.07 -2.22 25.47
N ASP A 96 10.17 -1.68 26.28
CA ASP A 96 9.06 -2.35 26.96
C ASP A 96 7.83 -2.59 26.07
N GLN A 97 7.79 -2.01 24.87
CA GLN A 97 6.71 -2.19 23.91
C GLN A 97 7.10 -3.15 22.80
N PHE A 98 6.36 -4.24 22.62
CA PHE A 98 6.70 -5.28 21.63
C PHE A 98 5.74 -5.35 20.44
N ARG A 99 4.54 -4.77 20.58
CA ARG A 99 3.53 -4.81 19.52
C ARG A 99 3.80 -3.75 18.47
N THR A 100 3.51 -4.10 17.22
CA THR A 100 3.46 -3.18 16.09
C THR A 100 2.10 -3.27 15.40
N PRO A 101 1.71 -2.24 14.62
CA PRO A 101 0.52 -2.27 13.79
C PRO A 101 0.50 -3.45 12.79
N ASN A 102 -0.69 -3.93 12.42
CA ASN A 102 -0.92 -4.87 11.31
C ASN A 102 -1.62 -4.16 10.13
N ASP A 103 -1.76 -4.86 8.99
CA ASP A 103 -2.54 -4.34 7.86
C ASP A 103 -3.99 -4.07 8.30
N GLY A 104 -4.53 -2.90 7.97
CA GLY A 104 -5.83 -2.45 8.46
C GLY A 104 -5.85 -1.88 9.88
N SER A 105 -4.73 -1.82 10.61
CA SER A 105 -4.64 -1.09 11.87
C SER A 105 -5.09 0.35 11.71
N ARG A 106 -5.81 0.88 12.71
CA ARG A 106 -6.02 2.32 12.85
C ARG A 106 -4.86 2.90 13.64
N VAL A 107 -4.04 3.72 13.00
CA VAL A 107 -2.82 4.30 13.57
C VAL A 107 -2.96 5.80 13.71
N THR A 108 -2.32 6.37 14.72
CA THR A 108 -2.18 7.82 14.89
C THR A 108 -0.69 8.15 14.94
N ILE A 109 -0.24 9.02 14.04
CA ILE A 109 1.16 9.42 13.94
C ILE A 109 1.33 10.95 14.02
N SER A 110 2.49 11.39 14.50
CA SER A 110 3.04 12.71 14.16
C SER A 110 3.97 12.52 12.96
N LEU A 111 3.92 13.46 12.00
CA LEU A 111 4.60 13.36 10.71
C LEU A 111 5.13 14.72 10.29
N THR A 112 6.39 14.78 9.85
CA THR A 112 6.95 15.92 9.11
C THR A 112 7.70 15.41 7.88
N GLY A 113 7.18 15.69 6.69
CA GLY A 113 7.76 15.35 5.39
C GLY A 113 8.59 16.49 4.80
N ARG A 114 9.81 16.19 4.36
CA ARG A 114 10.77 17.13 3.79
C ARG A 114 11.33 16.67 2.45
N LEU A 115 11.60 17.63 1.56
CA LEU A 115 12.27 17.39 0.28
C LEU A 115 13.75 17.02 0.48
N ALA A 116 14.43 16.69 -0.62
CA ALA A 116 15.83 16.25 -0.63
C ALA A 116 16.83 17.28 -0.06
N ASP A 117 16.48 18.57 -0.02
CA ASP A 117 17.29 19.61 0.64
C ASP A 117 17.32 19.50 2.17
N GLY A 118 16.47 18.64 2.76
CA GLY A 118 16.35 18.43 4.19
C GLY A 118 15.75 19.60 4.97
N GLN A 119 15.35 20.69 4.31
CA GLN A 119 14.84 21.90 4.94
C GLN A 119 13.38 22.16 4.58
N THR A 120 13.01 22.02 3.32
CA THR A 120 11.68 22.35 2.82
C THR A 120 10.65 21.33 3.27
N VAL A 121 9.79 21.73 4.21
CA VAL A 121 8.65 20.94 4.70
C VAL A 121 7.49 21.06 3.72
N PHE A 122 7.00 19.93 3.20
CA PHE A 122 5.84 19.88 2.30
C PHE A 122 4.61 19.24 2.95
N ASP A 123 4.79 18.49 4.04
CA ASP A 123 3.71 17.84 4.78
C ASP A 123 3.99 17.86 6.28
N GLN A 124 3.01 18.23 7.10
CA GLN A 124 3.19 18.29 8.55
C GLN A 124 1.89 18.08 9.31
N HIS A 125 1.92 17.10 10.22
CA HIS A 125 0.81 16.73 11.06
C HIS A 125 1.28 16.42 12.48
N ASP A 126 0.68 17.08 13.47
CA ASP A 126 0.99 16.82 14.88
C ASP A 126 0.31 15.54 15.36
N ALA A 127 -0.88 15.25 14.82
CA ALA A 127 -1.62 14.01 14.99
C ALA A 127 -2.47 13.73 13.75
N LEU A 128 -2.07 12.74 12.95
CA LEU A 128 -2.81 12.24 11.80
C LEU A 128 -3.24 10.80 12.08
N THR A 129 -4.56 10.56 12.03
CA THR A 129 -5.12 9.21 12.15
C THR A 129 -5.49 8.66 10.78
N PHE A 130 -5.00 7.48 10.45
CA PHE A 130 -5.33 6.77 9.22
C PHE A 130 -5.40 5.26 9.44
N THR A 131 -5.87 4.53 8.42
CA THR A 131 -5.86 3.07 8.42
C THR A 131 -4.75 2.57 7.50
N VAL A 132 -3.89 1.69 8.01
CA VAL A 132 -2.77 1.12 7.23
C VAL A 132 -3.29 0.28 6.05
N GLY A 133 -2.64 0.41 4.89
CA GLY A 133 -3.00 -0.32 3.67
C GLY A 133 -4.03 0.41 2.80
N GLU A 134 -4.18 1.71 3.01
CA GLU A 134 -5.22 2.54 2.40
C GLU A 134 -4.71 3.80 1.73
N ASP A 135 -3.41 3.83 1.43
CA ASP A 135 -2.62 4.91 0.83
C ASP A 135 -3.22 6.30 1.13
N GLN A 136 -3.45 6.53 2.43
CA GLN A 136 -3.87 7.82 2.97
C GLN A 136 -2.66 8.74 3.19
N VAL A 137 -1.50 8.12 3.35
CA VAL A 137 -0.17 8.74 3.35
C VAL A 137 0.70 8.06 2.29
N ALA A 138 1.95 8.52 2.13
CA ALA A 138 2.92 7.85 1.27
C ALA A 138 3.08 6.37 1.67
N GLU A 139 3.08 5.45 0.71
CA GLU A 139 3.16 4.00 0.96
C GLU A 139 4.37 3.62 1.82
N GLY A 140 5.54 4.23 1.57
CA GLY A 140 6.74 4.01 2.36
C GLY A 140 6.58 4.42 3.84
N VAL A 141 5.73 5.42 4.14
CA VAL A 141 5.37 5.78 5.52
C VAL A 141 4.47 4.69 6.14
N GLU A 142 3.47 4.20 5.41
CA GLU A 142 2.60 3.10 5.89
C GLU A 142 3.41 1.84 6.21
N LEU A 143 4.30 1.45 5.30
CA LEU A 143 5.17 0.29 5.46
C LEU A 143 6.16 0.47 6.61
N ALA A 144 6.69 1.67 6.82
CA ALA A 144 7.58 1.96 7.94
C ALA A 144 6.84 1.85 9.29
N VAL A 145 5.60 2.35 9.37
CA VAL A 145 4.76 2.32 10.57
C VAL A 145 4.45 0.89 11.02
N LEU A 146 4.26 -0.06 10.10
CA LEU A 146 4.11 -1.50 10.42
C LEU A 146 5.31 -2.07 11.20
N LYS A 147 6.48 -1.45 11.05
CA LYS A 147 7.74 -1.83 11.72
C LYS A 147 8.07 -0.94 12.93
N MET A 148 7.12 -0.13 13.41
CA MET A 148 7.31 0.78 14.54
C MET A 148 6.53 0.31 15.77
N ARG A 149 7.14 0.46 16.94
CA ARG A 149 6.49 0.30 18.25
C ARG A 149 5.79 1.60 18.62
N LYS A 150 4.75 1.54 19.46
CA LYS A 150 4.09 2.77 19.93
C LYS A 150 5.09 3.63 20.72
N SER A 151 4.93 4.94 20.58
CA SER A 151 5.84 6.01 20.99
C SER A 151 7.21 6.06 20.28
N ALA A 152 7.54 5.11 19.39
CA ALA A 152 8.81 5.14 18.67
C ALA A 152 8.86 6.28 17.65
N ARG A 153 10.07 6.84 17.48
CA ARG A 153 10.40 7.86 16.47
C ARG A 153 11.36 7.29 15.44
N ALA A 154 11.12 7.59 14.18
CA ALA A 154 11.97 7.16 13.08
C ALA A 154 12.09 8.26 12.02
N LEU A 155 13.22 8.27 11.32
CA LEU A 155 13.39 8.98 10.06
C LEU A 155 13.22 7.95 8.93
N VAL A 156 12.22 8.16 8.08
CA VAL A 156 11.92 7.31 6.93
C VAL A 156 12.40 8.03 5.68
N THR A 157 13.26 7.37 4.89
CA THR A 157 13.74 7.87 3.61
C THR A 157 13.10 7.06 2.49
N ILE A 158 12.43 7.74 1.56
CA ILE A 158 11.80 7.15 0.38
C ILE A 158 12.54 7.67 -0.84
N SER A 159 13.27 6.79 -1.52
CA SER A 159 14.16 7.14 -2.63
C SER A 159 13.52 6.98 -4.00
N ASP A 160 12.33 6.37 -4.08
CA ASP A 160 11.60 6.15 -5.34
C ASP A 160 10.15 6.65 -5.21
N PRO A 161 9.67 7.49 -6.16
CA PRO A 161 8.32 8.03 -6.12
C PRO A 161 7.22 6.96 -6.12
N LYS A 162 7.47 5.72 -6.56
CA LYS A 162 6.48 4.63 -6.51
C LYS A 162 6.00 4.33 -5.09
N TYR A 163 6.85 4.53 -4.08
CA TYR A 163 6.51 4.36 -2.66
C TYR A 163 6.03 5.66 -2.00
N ALA A 164 5.81 6.73 -2.76
CA ALA A 164 5.27 7.99 -2.27
C ALA A 164 4.11 8.46 -3.13
N TYR A 165 4.36 9.44 -4.02
CA TYR A 165 3.31 10.15 -4.74
C TYR A 165 3.29 9.87 -6.25
N GLY A 166 4.21 9.04 -6.73
CA GLY A 166 4.30 8.59 -8.11
C GLY A 166 4.27 9.76 -9.10
N THR A 167 3.61 9.54 -10.23
CA THR A 167 3.40 10.56 -11.27
C THR A 167 2.33 11.59 -10.91
N ARG A 168 1.56 11.37 -9.84
CA ARG A 168 0.49 12.29 -9.41
C ARG A 168 1.03 13.48 -8.62
N GLY A 169 2.12 13.28 -7.89
CA GLY A 169 2.65 14.29 -6.98
C GLY A 169 1.75 14.49 -5.76
N PHE A 170 2.09 15.47 -4.93
CA PHE A 170 1.37 15.77 -3.68
C PHE A 170 1.32 17.27 -3.42
N SER A 171 0.14 17.75 -3.05
CA SER A 171 -0.08 19.11 -2.58
C SER A 171 -0.36 19.05 -1.09
N GLY A 172 0.51 19.68 -0.29
CA GLY A 172 0.44 19.66 1.17
C GLY A 172 -0.89 20.13 1.75
N SER A 173 -1.24 19.60 2.92
CA SER A 173 -2.46 19.96 3.67
C SER A 173 -2.35 21.30 4.40
N LYS A 174 -1.14 21.63 4.93
CA LYS A 174 -0.83 22.88 5.64
C LYS A 174 0.00 23.89 4.82
N ALA A 175 0.69 23.43 3.78
CA ALA A 175 1.54 24.28 2.91
C ALA A 175 1.21 24.03 1.42
N PRO A 176 0.01 24.42 0.94
CA PRO A 176 -0.45 24.11 -0.41
C PRO A 176 0.38 24.74 -1.52
N GLU A 177 1.20 25.75 -1.20
CA GLU A 177 2.15 26.37 -2.13
C GLU A 177 3.38 25.48 -2.41
N ILE A 178 3.68 24.55 -1.50
CA ILE A 178 4.80 23.62 -1.60
C ILE A 178 4.25 22.28 -2.08
N VAL A 179 4.52 21.96 -3.34
CA VAL A 179 4.04 20.77 -4.03
C VAL A 179 5.21 19.84 -4.27
N VAL A 180 5.06 18.55 -3.97
CA VAL A 180 5.94 17.51 -4.50
C VAL A 180 5.50 17.25 -5.93
N PRO A 181 6.30 17.60 -6.97
CA PRO A 181 5.88 17.43 -8.34
C PRO A 181 5.62 15.95 -8.68
N GLY A 182 4.73 15.71 -9.63
CA GLY A 182 4.54 14.37 -10.19
C GLY A 182 5.85 13.86 -10.81
N GLY A 183 6.29 12.67 -10.39
CA GLY A 183 7.55 12.08 -10.85
C GLY A 183 8.80 12.71 -10.21
N TYR A 184 8.67 13.41 -9.08
CA TYR A 184 9.82 13.89 -8.30
C TYR A 184 10.79 12.74 -8.01
N ALA A 185 12.04 12.88 -8.47
CA ALA A 185 13.07 11.84 -8.39
C ALA A 185 14.01 12.00 -7.19
N GLY A 186 13.88 13.09 -6.42
CA GLY A 186 14.67 13.28 -5.21
C GLY A 186 14.13 12.43 -4.05
N PRO A 187 14.98 12.05 -3.08
CA PRO A 187 14.50 11.36 -1.89
C PRO A 187 13.58 12.26 -1.08
N LEU A 188 12.50 11.68 -0.56
CA LEU A 188 11.65 12.30 0.44
C LEU A 188 12.02 11.74 1.81
N THR A 189 12.11 12.62 2.79
CA THR A 189 12.39 12.22 4.18
C THR A 189 11.19 12.54 5.06
N TYR A 190 10.86 11.64 5.97
CA TYR A 190 9.78 11.83 6.92
C TYR A 190 10.27 11.54 8.33
N GLU A 191 10.17 12.54 9.21
CA GLU A 191 10.22 12.29 10.64
C GLU A 191 8.84 11.81 11.10
N VAL A 192 8.78 10.58 11.59
CA VAL A 192 7.54 9.90 12.00
C VAL A 192 7.63 9.54 13.47
N GLN A 193 6.58 9.84 14.23
CA GLN A 193 6.36 9.26 15.56
C GLN A 193 5.05 8.48 15.57
N LEU A 194 5.10 7.21 15.94
CA LEU A 194 3.88 6.41 16.14
C LEU A 194 3.30 6.74 17.51
N LEU A 195 2.25 7.55 17.57
CA LEU A 195 1.65 8.01 18.83
C LEU A 195 0.77 6.92 19.46
N ASP A 196 -0.07 6.28 18.65
CA ASP A 196 -0.96 5.21 19.10
C ASP A 196 -1.41 4.33 17.95
N PHE A 197 -1.89 3.12 18.25
CA PHE A 197 -2.55 2.28 17.26
C PHE A 197 -3.51 1.26 17.89
N GLU A 198 -4.50 0.88 17.09
CA GLU A 198 -5.40 -0.24 17.33
C GLU A 198 -5.27 -1.23 16.17
N ASN A 199 -4.95 -2.49 16.47
CA ASN A 199 -4.84 -3.53 15.43
C ASN A 199 -6.20 -3.86 14.84
N ALA A 200 -6.21 -4.08 13.52
CA ALA A 200 -7.34 -4.75 12.91
C ALA A 200 -7.45 -6.14 13.54
N LYS A 201 -8.67 -6.47 13.97
CA LYS A 201 -9.00 -7.83 14.36
C LYS A 201 -8.94 -8.74 13.13
N GLU A 202 -8.46 -9.94 13.34
CA GLU A 202 -8.58 -11.01 12.37
C GLU A 202 -9.98 -11.60 12.38
N SER A 203 -10.39 -12.27 11.30
CA SER A 203 -11.76 -12.80 11.17
C SER A 203 -12.14 -13.77 12.31
N TRP A 204 -11.18 -14.52 12.84
CA TRP A 204 -11.39 -15.45 13.96
C TRP A 204 -11.46 -14.77 15.34
N GLU A 205 -11.00 -13.51 15.46
CA GLU A 205 -11.11 -12.72 16.70
C GLU A 205 -12.44 -11.95 16.78
N MET A 206 -13.18 -11.90 15.67
CA MET A 206 -14.48 -11.23 15.59
C MET A 206 -15.61 -12.18 15.95
N ASN A 207 -16.56 -11.69 16.77
CA ASN A 207 -17.86 -12.34 16.88
C ASN A 207 -18.75 -12.05 15.64
N ASP A 208 -19.85 -12.76 15.51
CA ASP A 208 -20.73 -12.69 14.33
C ASP A 208 -21.34 -11.29 14.12
N GLY A 209 -21.69 -10.59 15.21
CA GLY A 209 -22.17 -9.21 15.12
C GLY A 209 -21.10 -8.24 14.64
N GLU A 210 -19.87 -8.40 15.14
CA GLU A 210 -18.72 -7.61 14.69
C GLU A 210 -18.41 -7.83 13.21
N LYS A 211 -18.45 -9.09 12.73
CA LYS A 211 -18.24 -9.40 11.31
C LYS A 211 -19.22 -8.65 10.41
N VAL A 212 -20.49 -8.61 10.79
CA VAL A 212 -21.53 -7.89 10.04
C VAL A 212 -21.25 -6.39 10.01
N GLU A 213 -20.93 -5.77 11.14
CA GLU A 213 -20.62 -4.33 11.20
C GLU A 213 -19.34 -3.97 10.43
N VAL A 214 -18.29 -4.79 10.53
CA VAL A 214 -17.05 -4.59 9.77
C VAL A 214 -17.31 -4.75 8.28
N ALA A 215 -18.13 -5.72 7.86
CA ALA A 215 -18.49 -5.88 6.46
C ALA A 215 -19.31 -4.70 5.92
N LYS A 216 -20.24 -4.14 6.70
CA LYS A 216 -20.95 -2.89 6.36
C LYS A 216 -19.96 -1.74 6.15
N ALA A 217 -19.02 -1.56 7.09
CA ALA A 217 -18.02 -0.50 7.00
C ALA A 217 -17.11 -0.65 5.78
N LYS A 218 -16.64 -1.87 5.49
CA LYS A 218 -15.84 -2.18 4.28
C LYS A 218 -16.64 -1.93 2.99
N LYS A 219 -17.91 -2.33 2.93
CA LYS A 219 -18.78 -2.05 1.78
C LYS A 219 -18.92 -0.54 1.52
N GLU A 220 -19.22 0.25 2.55
CA GLU A 220 -19.34 1.71 2.40
C GLU A 220 -18.00 2.36 2.01
N LYS A 221 -16.89 1.80 2.47
CA LYS A 221 -15.56 2.22 2.05
C LYS A 221 -15.29 1.94 0.58
N GLY A 222 -15.67 0.76 0.09
CA GLY A 222 -15.62 0.43 -1.34
C GLY A 222 -16.43 1.43 -2.17
N ASN A 223 -17.63 1.81 -1.70
CA ASN A 223 -18.47 2.82 -2.36
C ASN A 223 -17.75 4.17 -2.47
N ARG A 224 -17.06 4.61 -1.41
CA ARG A 224 -16.26 5.85 -1.43
C ARG A 224 -15.11 5.77 -2.44
N TYR A 225 -14.36 4.67 -2.45
CA TYR A 225 -13.27 4.50 -3.43
C TYR A 225 -13.78 4.52 -4.87
N PHE A 226 -14.89 3.85 -5.14
CA PHE A 226 -15.48 3.83 -6.47
C PHE A 226 -15.93 5.22 -6.92
N LYS A 227 -16.57 5.98 -6.03
CA LYS A 227 -16.98 7.38 -6.28
C LYS A 227 -15.78 8.26 -6.60
N ASN A 228 -14.64 8.03 -5.95
CA ASN A 228 -13.38 8.74 -6.20
C ASN A 228 -12.59 8.20 -7.39
N GLY A 229 -13.14 7.25 -8.16
CA GLY A 229 -12.52 6.68 -9.34
C GLY A 229 -11.48 5.60 -9.08
N ASN A 230 -11.19 5.26 -7.82
CA ASN A 230 -10.27 4.18 -7.46
C ASN A 230 -11.00 2.83 -7.48
N VAL A 231 -11.21 2.32 -8.69
CA VAL A 231 -11.92 1.05 -8.93
C VAL A 231 -11.21 -0.16 -8.30
N PRO A 232 -9.87 -0.33 -8.40
CA PRO A 232 -9.20 -1.49 -7.82
C PRO A 232 -9.39 -1.60 -6.30
N ARG A 233 -9.27 -0.49 -5.55
CA ARG A 233 -9.50 -0.52 -4.10
C ARG A 233 -10.97 -0.70 -3.75
N ALA A 234 -11.87 -0.14 -4.55
CA ALA A 234 -13.30 -0.39 -4.37
C ALA A 234 -13.60 -1.90 -4.43
N ALA A 235 -13.05 -2.58 -5.45
CA ALA A 235 -13.16 -4.01 -5.61
C ALA A 235 -12.58 -4.77 -4.40
N LYS A 236 -11.35 -4.45 -3.96
CA LYS A 236 -10.73 -5.07 -2.77
C LYS A 236 -11.63 -4.96 -1.53
N MET A 237 -12.25 -3.80 -1.30
CA MET A 237 -13.11 -3.57 -0.14
C MET A 237 -14.43 -4.33 -0.21
N TRP A 238 -15.09 -4.36 -1.38
CA TRP A 238 -16.34 -5.11 -1.54
C TRP A 238 -16.11 -6.61 -1.46
N ASP A 239 -15.01 -7.10 -2.04
CA ASP A 239 -14.62 -8.50 -1.96
C ASP A 239 -14.36 -8.94 -0.51
N ALA A 240 -13.54 -8.17 0.22
CA ALA A 240 -13.27 -8.44 1.63
C ALA A 240 -14.55 -8.37 2.49
N ALA A 241 -15.48 -7.45 2.18
CA ALA A 241 -16.76 -7.36 2.87
C ALA A 241 -17.63 -8.60 2.62
N ALA A 242 -17.73 -9.06 1.36
CA ALA A 242 -18.53 -10.23 1.01
C ALA A 242 -17.98 -11.51 1.63
N HIS A 243 -16.65 -11.70 1.59
CA HIS A 243 -15.98 -12.86 2.17
C HIS A 243 -16.14 -12.93 3.70
N LEU A 244 -16.04 -11.79 4.39
CA LEU A 244 -16.10 -11.74 5.85
C LEU A 244 -17.42 -12.29 6.41
N VAL A 245 -18.52 -12.15 5.68
CA VAL A 245 -19.86 -12.61 6.09
C VAL A 245 -20.37 -13.79 5.24
N ALA A 246 -19.49 -14.45 4.48
CA ALA A 246 -19.87 -15.56 3.61
C ALA A 246 -20.22 -16.83 4.40
N ASP A 247 -19.49 -17.13 5.49
CA ASP A 247 -19.82 -18.22 6.41
C ASP A 247 -20.77 -17.71 7.49
N ASP A 248 -22.06 -17.94 7.29
CA ASP A 248 -23.14 -17.43 8.14
C ASP A 248 -23.77 -18.51 9.02
N LYS A 249 -23.14 -19.68 9.17
CA LYS A 249 -23.73 -20.84 9.87
C LYS A 249 -24.17 -20.51 11.30
N SER A 250 -23.34 -19.75 12.03
CA SER A 250 -23.59 -19.34 13.41
C SER A 250 -24.44 -18.07 13.54
N PHE A 251 -24.75 -17.40 12.44
CA PHE A 251 -25.46 -16.12 12.46
C PHE A 251 -26.94 -16.30 12.85
N THR A 252 -27.50 -15.30 13.55
CA THR A 252 -28.94 -15.20 13.78
C THR A 252 -29.70 -14.98 12.48
N ALA A 253 -31.04 -15.09 12.50
CA ALA A 253 -31.86 -14.84 11.32
C ALA A 253 -31.69 -13.41 10.78
N GLU A 254 -31.59 -12.43 11.69
CA GLU A 254 -31.37 -11.02 11.37
C GLU A 254 -29.99 -10.83 10.72
N GLN A 255 -28.95 -11.40 11.33
CA GLN A 255 -27.58 -11.32 10.81
C GLN A 255 -27.43 -12.01 9.45
N LYS A 256 -28.11 -13.14 9.22
CA LYS A 256 -28.16 -13.81 7.90
C LYS A 256 -28.82 -12.93 6.85
N SER A 257 -29.93 -12.28 7.21
CA SER A 257 -30.61 -11.33 6.33
C SER A 257 -29.67 -10.17 5.95
N GLU A 258 -29.00 -9.57 6.94
CA GLU A 258 -28.04 -8.50 6.71
C GLU A 258 -26.82 -8.94 5.88
N SER A 259 -26.24 -10.10 6.19
CA SER A 259 -25.14 -10.70 5.41
C SER A 259 -25.54 -10.88 3.96
N ARG A 260 -26.72 -11.45 3.69
CA ARG A 260 -27.23 -11.65 2.33
C ARG A 260 -27.35 -10.34 1.57
N GLU A 261 -27.87 -9.29 2.19
CA GLU A 261 -27.95 -7.96 1.58
C GLU A 261 -26.57 -7.33 1.33
N ILE A 262 -25.64 -7.46 2.28
CA ILE A 262 -24.25 -6.99 2.13
C ILE A 262 -23.58 -7.69 0.94
N ARG A 263 -23.62 -9.02 0.90
CA ARG A 263 -23.02 -9.84 -0.16
C ARG A 263 -23.63 -9.50 -1.52
N LYS A 264 -24.96 -9.45 -1.61
CA LYS A 264 -25.68 -9.07 -2.84
C LYS A 264 -25.23 -7.69 -3.34
N SER A 265 -25.13 -6.69 -2.46
CA SER A 265 -24.65 -5.35 -2.83
C SER A 265 -23.19 -5.36 -3.27
N CYS A 266 -22.32 -6.11 -2.58
CA CYS A 266 -20.90 -6.18 -2.90
C CYS A 266 -20.67 -6.84 -4.27
N TYR A 267 -21.28 -8.00 -4.53
CA TYR A 267 -21.16 -8.69 -5.81
C TYR A 267 -21.76 -7.90 -6.99
N LEU A 268 -22.87 -7.18 -6.76
CA LEU A 268 -23.38 -6.23 -7.76
C LEU A 268 -22.32 -5.18 -8.08
N ASN A 269 -21.73 -4.55 -7.07
CA ASN A 269 -20.73 -3.49 -7.26
C ASN A 269 -19.44 -4.02 -7.91
N LEU A 270 -18.98 -5.21 -7.54
CA LEU A 270 -17.86 -5.91 -8.18
C LEU A 270 -18.15 -6.17 -9.66
N ALA A 271 -19.33 -6.69 -10.00
CA ALA A 271 -19.72 -6.87 -11.41
C ALA A 271 -19.72 -5.56 -12.20
N ALA A 272 -20.11 -4.44 -11.58
CA ALA A 272 -20.03 -3.12 -12.22
C ALA A 272 -18.59 -2.65 -12.44
N ALA A 273 -17.70 -2.88 -11.47
CA ALA A 273 -16.27 -2.59 -11.60
C ALA A 273 -15.62 -3.43 -12.71
N ASP A 274 -15.94 -4.72 -12.76
CA ASP A 274 -15.44 -5.64 -13.79
C ASP A 274 -15.92 -5.25 -15.18
N LEU A 275 -17.21 -4.91 -15.33
CA LEU A 275 -17.77 -4.41 -16.60
C LEU A 275 -17.05 -3.13 -17.07
N ARG A 276 -16.76 -2.21 -16.15
CA ARG A 276 -16.00 -0.99 -16.46
C ARG A 276 -14.58 -1.31 -16.91
N GLY A 277 -13.95 -2.33 -16.33
CA GLY A 277 -12.64 -2.85 -16.73
C GLY A 277 -12.66 -3.80 -17.93
N LYS A 278 -13.83 -4.09 -18.52
CA LYS A 278 -14.04 -5.13 -19.55
C LYS A 278 -13.58 -6.53 -19.12
N MET A 279 -13.56 -6.79 -17.81
CA MET A 279 -13.27 -8.09 -17.21
C MET A 279 -14.53 -8.97 -17.21
N TYR A 280 -15.02 -9.30 -18.41
CA TYR A 280 -16.35 -9.89 -18.58
C TYR A 280 -16.54 -11.22 -17.82
N LYS A 281 -15.51 -12.07 -17.74
CA LYS A 281 -15.59 -13.33 -16.97
C LYS A 281 -15.82 -13.09 -15.48
N GLY A 282 -15.12 -12.12 -14.89
CA GLY A 282 -15.31 -11.73 -13.49
C GLY A 282 -16.71 -11.17 -13.25
N ALA A 283 -17.19 -10.33 -14.17
CA ALA A 283 -18.55 -9.79 -14.10
C ALA A 283 -19.63 -10.88 -14.14
N VAL A 284 -19.47 -11.91 -14.99
CA VAL A 284 -20.41 -13.05 -15.04
C VAL A 284 -20.43 -13.80 -13.71
N GLU A 285 -19.28 -14.10 -13.13
CA GLU A 285 -19.19 -14.83 -11.86
C GLU A 285 -19.79 -14.02 -10.70
N ASN A 286 -19.45 -12.73 -10.61
CA ASN A 286 -20.04 -11.84 -9.61
C ASN A 286 -21.56 -11.75 -9.76
N CYS A 287 -22.09 -11.65 -10.98
CA CYS A 287 -23.55 -11.67 -11.19
C CYS A 287 -24.18 -13.03 -10.88
N ARG A 288 -23.47 -14.14 -11.08
CA ARG A 288 -23.95 -15.46 -10.66
C ARG A 288 -24.15 -15.51 -9.15
N GLN A 289 -23.17 -15.04 -8.38
CA GLN A 289 -23.28 -14.95 -6.92
C GLN A 289 -24.49 -14.09 -6.49
N VAL A 290 -24.76 -12.97 -7.18
CA VAL A 290 -25.97 -12.16 -6.95
C VAL A 290 -27.24 -12.98 -7.19
N LEU A 291 -27.31 -13.74 -8.29
CA LEU A 291 -28.51 -14.48 -8.69
C LEU A 291 -28.71 -15.78 -7.92
N GLU A 292 -27.66 -16.34 -7.32
CA GLU A 292 -27.77 -17.41 -6.31
C GLU A 292 -28.41 -16.87 -5.02
N LEU A 293 -28.06 -15.64 -4.64
CA LEU A 293 -28.67 -14.96 -3.50
C LEU A 293 -30.06 -14.42 -3.81
N ASP A 294 -30.31 -13.87 -5.00
CA ASP A 294 -31.56 -13.22 -5.40
C ASP A 294 -31.83 -13.51 -6.89
N PRO A 295 -32.51 -14.63 -7.21
CA PRO A 295 -32.73 -15.06 -8.60
C PRO A 295 -33.52 -14.08 -9.46
N GLU A 296 -34.25 -13.15 -8.85
CA GLU A 296 -35.09 -12.13 -9.51
C GLU A 296 -34.42 -10.76 -9.54
N ASN A 297 -33.12 -10.69 -9.24
CA ASN A 297 -32.39 -9.43 -9.27
C ASN A 297 -32.22 -8.90 -10.70
N VAL A 298 -33.06 -7.94 -11.10
CA VAL A 298 -33.02 -7.34 -12.45
C VAL A 298 -31.65 -6.73 -12.77
N LYS A 299 -30.98 -6.08 -11.80
CA LYS A 299 -29.63 -5.52 -12.00
C LYS A 299 -28.58 -6.61 -12.23
N GLY A 300 -28.68 -7.74 -11.52
CA GLY A 300 -27.82 -8.90 -11.69
C GLY A 300 -27.98 -9.53 -13.08
N LEU A 301 -29.23 -9.79 -13.51
CA LEU A 301 -29.54 -10.30 -14.84
C LEU A 301 -29.03 -9.36 -15.94
N TYR A 302 -29.31 -8.06 -15.80
CA TYR A 302 -28.87 -7.05 -16.75
C TYR A 302 -27.34 -7.01 -16.89
N ARG A 303 -26.60 -6.94 -15.78
CA ARG A 303 -25.13 -6.89 -15.79
C ARG A 303 -24.51 -8.19 -16.31
N ARG A 304 -25.10 -9.35 -16.00
CA ARG A 304 -24.65 -10.63 -16.55
C ARG A 304 -24.84 -10.69 -18.06
N ALA A 305 -26.00 -10.25 -18.56
CA ALA A 305 -26.25 -10.14 -20.00
C ALA A 305 -25.25 -9.19 -20.70
N GLN A 306 -24.89 -8.06 -20.08
CA GLN A 306 -23.85 -7.16 -20.61
C GLN A 306 -22.50 -7.88 -20.74
N ALA A 307 -22.11 -8.63 -19.71
CA ALA A 307 -20.85 -9.35 -19.68
C ALA A 307 -20.82 -10.50 -20.70
N LEU A 308 -21.88 -11.30 -20.77
CA LEU A 308 -22.05 -12.39 -21.74
C LEU A 308 -22.04 -11.88 -23.18
N ALA A 309 -22.70 -10.76 -23.45
CA ALA A 309 -22.63 -10.10 -24.76
C ALA A 309 -21.20 -9.66 -25.10
N GLY A 310 -20.43 -9.17 -24.12
CA GLY A 310 -19.00 -8.87 -24.26
C GLY A 310 -18.14 -10.10 -24.59
N LEU A 311 -18.54 -11.28 -24.09
CA LEU A 311 -17.93 -12.59 -24.40
C LEU A 311 -18.46 -13.22 -25.69
N LYS A 312 -19.47 -12.61 -26.34
CA LYS A 312 -20.22 -13.15 -27.49
C LYS A 312 -21.04 -14.41 -27.17
N GLU A 313 -21.36 -14.63 -25.90
CA GLU A 313 -22.27 -15.69 -25.43
C GLU A 313 -23.72 -15.18 -25.51
N PHE A 314 -24.20 -14.99 -26.74
CA PHE A 314 -25.48 -14.27 -26.97
C PHE A 314 -26.70 -15.06 -26.53
N LEU A 315 -26.68 -16.40 -26.62
CA LEU A 315 -27.83 -17.23 -26.24
C LEU A 315 -28.13 -17.12 -24.74
N GLU A 316 -27.09 -17.18 -23.91
CA GLU A 316 -27.16 -16.99 -22.48
C GLU A 316 -27.59 -15.55 -22.14
N ALA A 317 -27.01 -14.56 -22.83
CA ALA A 317 -27.37 -13.16 -22.64
C ALA A 317 -28.86 -12.90 -22.93
N GLU A 318 -29.41 -13.49 -24.01
CA GLU A 318 -30.83 -13.35 -24.35
C GLU A 318 -31.77 -13.98 -23.31
N LYS A 319 -31.36 -15.10 -22.68
CA LYS A 319 -32.11 -15.70 -21.57
C LYS A 319 -32.22 -14.74 -20.39
N ASP A 320 -31.10 -14.10 -20.03
CA ASP A 320 -31.07 -13.12 -18.93
C ASP A 320 -31.89 -11.88 -19.24
N ILE A 321 -31.81 -11.36 -20.47
CA ILE A 321 -32.63 -10.23 -20.93
C ILE A 321 -34.12 -10.57 -20.87
N LYS A 322 -34.51 -11.74 -21.35
CA LYS A 322 -35.91 -12.18 -21.32
C LYS A 322 -36.43 -12.23 -19.89
N LYS A 323 -35.69 -12.86 -18.99
CA LYS A 323 -36.05 -12.94 -17.57
C LYS A 323 -36.13 -11.55 -16.92
N ALA A 324 -35.19 -10.66 -17.24
CA ALA A 324 -35.19 -9.29 -16.73
C ALA A 324 -36.42 -8.50 -17.20
N LEU A 325 -36.86 -8.67 -18.46
CA LEU A 325 -38.06 -8.02 -19.00
C LEU A 325 -39.37 -8.65 -18.53
N GLU A 326 -39.37 -9.93 -18.15
CA GLU A 326 -40.51 -10.56 -17.48
C GLU A 326 -40.75 -9.94 -16.09
N LEU A 327 -39.67 -9.60 -15.38
CA LEU A 327 -39.72 -8.96 -14.06
C LEU A 327 -39.97 -7.44 -14.14
N ASP A 328 -39.35 -6.76 -15.10
CA ASP A 328 -39.51 -5.32 -15.33
C ASP A 328 -39.58 -5.01 -16.84
N SER A 329 -40.79 -5.14 -17.38
CA SER A 329 -41.06 -4.95 -18.82
C SER A 329 -40.79 -3.54 -19.35
N LYS A 330 -40.70 -2.53 -18.47
CA LYS A 330 -40.49 -1.12 -18.85
C LYS A 330 -39.05 -0.67 -18.62
N ASN A 331 -38.16 -1.57 -18.25
CA ASN A 331 -36.77 -1.24 -18.00
C ASN A 331 -36.06 -0.77 -19.28
N THR A 332 -35.78 0.52 -19.36
CA THR A 332 -35.19 1.15 -20.56
C THR A 332 -33.80 0.63 -20.87
N ASP A 333 -33.00 0.34 -19.84
CA ASP A 333 -31.62 -0.13 -19.99
C ASP A 333 -31.59 -1.56 -20.55
N VAL A 334 -32.44 -2.45 -20.00
CA VAL A 334 -32.58 -3.83 -20.49
C VAL A 334 -33.11 -3.85 -21.93
N LEU A 335 -34.09 -3.00 -22.26
CA LEU A 335 -34.60 -2.88 -23.63
C LEU A 335 -33.53 -2.38 -24.61
N ALA A 336 -32.72 -1.41 -24.21
CA ALA A 336 -31.61 -0.90 -25.02
C ALA A 336 -30.56 -1.99 -25.26
N LEU A 337 -30.18 -2.72 -24.21
CA LEU A 337 -29.23 -3.83 -24.32
C LEU A 337 -29.77 -4.98 -25.18
N SER A 338 -31.06 -5.31 -25.08
CA SER A 338 -31.72 -6.28 -25.95
C SER A 338 -31.57 -5.92 -27.43
N LYS A 339 -31.82 -4.65 -27.78
CA LYS A 339 -31.61 -4.13 -29.15
C LYS A 339 -30.14 -4.25 -29.56
N GLN A 340 -29.22 -3.89 -28.67
CA GLN A 340 -27.77 -3.99 -28.93
C GLN A 340 -27.33 -5.44 -29.22
N ILE A 341 -27.75 -6.40 -28.39
CA ILE A 341 -27.42 -7.82 -28.57
C ILE A 341 -27.96 -8.33 -29.91
N LYS A 342 -29.21 -8.01 -30.27
CA LYS A 342 -29.79 -8.39 -31.56
C LYS A 342 -28.99 -7.86 -32.75
N MET A 343 -28.51 -6.61 -32.67
CA MET A 343 -27.64 -6.05 -33.72
C MET A 343 -26.30 -6.78 -33.80
N GLN A 344 -25.68 -7.11 -32.66
CA GLN A 344 -24.42 -7.86 -32.62
C GLN A 344 -24.56 -9.27 -33.20
N VAL A 345 -25.64 -9.97 -32.86
CA VAL A 345 -25.97 -11.30 -33.42
C VAL A 345 -26.16 -11.21 -34.94
N ALA A 346 -26.91 -10.23 -35.43
CA ALA A 346 -27.12 -10.05 -36.87
C ALA A 346 -25.81 -9.79 -37.62
N GLU A 347 -24.94 -8.95 -37.06
CA GLU A 347 -23.63 -8.65 -37.63
C GLU A 347 -22.70 -9.88 -37.62
N GLN A 348 -22.71 -10.65 -36.54
CA GLN A 348 -21.93 -11.89 -36.46
C GLN A 348 -22.40 -12.93 -37.50
N ASN A 349 -23.72 -13.15 -37.59
CA ASN A 349 -24.29 -14.05 -38.60
C ASN A 349 -23.95 -13.60 -40.03
N LYS A 350 -23.94 -12.29 -40.30
CA LYS A 350 -23.54 -11.74 -41.60
C LYS A 350 -22.07 -12.03 -41.91
N LYS A 351 -21.18 -11.84 -40.93
CA LYS A 351 -19.74 -12.16 -41.07
C LYS A 351 -19.49 -13.64 -41.29
N GLU A 352 -20.14 -14.50 -40.52
CA GLU A 352 -20.04 -15.96 -40.65
C GLU A 352 -20.50 -16.41 -42.03
N ARG A 353 -21.68 -15.97 -42.48
CA ARG A 353 -22.17 -16.25 -43.86
C ARG A 353 -21.17 -15.81 -44.93
N GLY A 354 -20.59 -14.62 -44.78
CA GLY A 354 -19.58 -14.11 -45.70
C GLY A 354 -18.28 -14.92 -45.69
N MET A 355 -17.86 -15.43 -44.52
CA MET A 355 -16.69 -16.29 -44.37
C MET A 355 -16.93 -17.66 -45.02
N TYR A 356 -18.06 -18.31 -44.73
CA TYR A 356 -18.43 -19.59 -45.34
C TYR A 356 -18.51 -19.47 -46.87
N ALA A 357 -19.16 -18.43 -47.41
CA ALA A 357 -19.27 -18.23 -48.85
C ALA A 357 -17.90 -18.07 -49.56
N LYS A 358 -16.86 -17.62 -48.85
CA LYS A 358 -15.48 -17.55 -49.36
C LYS A 358 -14.70 -18.84 -49.24
N MET A 359 -15.05 -19.72 -48.30
CA MET A 359 -14.40 -21.02 -48.11
C MET A 359 -14.85 -22.06 -49.15
N PHE A 360 -16.01 -21.88 -49.76
CA PHE A 360 -16.57 -22.77 -50.79
C PHE A 360 -16.42 -22.22 -52.23
N LYS A 361 -15.63 -21.16 -52.42
CA LYS A 361 -15.14 -20.69 -53.72
C LYS A 361 -13.65 -20.93 -53.79
#